data_AF-A0A7C5K8S6-F1
#
_entry.id   AF-A0A7C5K8S6-F1
#
_cell.length_a   1.000
_cell.length_b   1.000
_cell.length_c   1.000
_cell.angle_alpha   90.00
_cell.angle_beta   90.00
_cell.angle_gamma   90.00
#
_symmetry.space_group_name_H-M   'P 1'
#
loop_
_entity.id
_entity.type
_entity.pdbx_description
1 polymer ?
#
loop_
_entity_poly.entity_id
_entity_poly.type
_entity_poly.pdbx_seq_one_letter_code
_entity_poly.pdbx_strand_id
1 'polypeptide(L)'
;ILAGCPEFVCRKCGKPRERIIRIFPNLERSQKGRTHSLKERRRGKTPVPERGWTECGCNAGFEPGIVLDPFMGSGTTAVVAFKLRRNFVCIELNPEYVELSKRRLETNGAKNLILF
;
A
#
# COMPACT_ATOMS: atom_id res chain seq x y z
N ILE A 1 -1.70 11.66 2.33
CA ILE A 1 -1.94 10.52 1.40
C ILE A 1 -2.20 9.19 2.09
N LEU A 2 -1.43 8.81 3.12
CA LEU A 2 -1.55 7.47 3.73
C LEU A 2 -2.92 7.18 4.39
N ALA A 3 -3.77 8.18 4.61
CA ALA A 3 -5.02 8.02 5.38
C ALA A 3 -6.30 7.83 4.54
N GLY A 4 -6.30 8.06 3.21
CA GLY A 4 -7.57 8.16 2.47
C GLY A 4 -7.66 7.49 1.11
N CYS A 5 -6.55 7.26 0.41
CA CYS A 5 -6.60 6.72 -0.96
C CYS A 5 -6.33 5.20 -0.98
N PRO A 6 -7.31 4.37 -1.39
CA PRO A 6 -7.19 2.92 -1.37
C PRO A 6 -6.13 2.41 -2.33
N GLU A 7 -5.55 1.24 -2.01
CA GLU A 7 -4.55 0.60 -2.87
C GLU A 7 -5.11 0.08 -4.16
N PHE A 8 -6.28 -0.52 -4.07
CA PHE A 8 -6.96 -1.13 -5.18
C PHE A 8 -8.43 -0.77 -5.11
N VAL A 9 -8.97 -0.38 -6.25
CA VAL A 9 -10.37 -0.04 -6.47
C VAL A 9 -10.91 -0.95 -7.57
N CYS A 10 -12.11 -1.51 -7.37
CA CYS A 10 -12.70 -2.35 -8.41
C CYS A 10 -13.08 -1.52 -9.63
N ARG A 11 -12.65 -1.96 -10.82
CA ARG A 11 -12.94 -1.28 -12.10
C ARG A 11 -14.44 -1.21 -12.46
N LYS A 12 -15.27 -2.05 -11.84
CA LYS A 12 -16.73 -2.11 -12.09
C LYS A 12 -17.54 -1.36 -11.05
N CYS A 13 -17.31 -1.63 -9.76
CA CYS A 13 -18.17 -1.12 -8.69
C CYS A 13 -17.53 -0.04 -7.81
N GLY A 14 -16.26 0.31 -8.03
CA GLY A 14 -15.56 1.32 -7.24
C GLY A 14 -15.26 0.93 -5.80
N LYS A 15 -15.59 -0.31 -5.36
CA LYS A 15 -15.28 -0.74 -3.99
C LYS A 15 -13.77 -0.87 -3.77
N PRO A 16 -13.23 -0.28 -2.68
CA PRO A 16 -11.83 -0.44 -2.32
C PRO A 16 -11.55 -1.83 -1.76
N ARG A 17 -10.32 -2.35 -1.98
CA ARG A 17 -9.85 -3.55 -1.28
C ARG A 17 -9.29 -3.17 0.09
N GLU A 18 -9.69 -3.92 1.11
CA GLU A 18 -9.15 -3.82 2.45
C GLU A 18 -8.09 -4.90 2.68
N ARG A 19 -7.07 -4.56 3.46
CA ARG A 19 -5.97 -5.48 3.75
C ARG A 19 -6.40 -6.50 4.80
N ILE A 20 -6.24 -7.78 4.48
CA ILE A 20 -6.47 -8.89 5.40
C ILE A 20 -5.12 -9.29 6.01
N ILE A 21 -5.08 -9.37 7.34
CA ILE A 21 -3.92 -9.87 8.09
C ILE A 21 -4.39 -11.07 8.90
N ARG A 22 -3.90 -12.27 8.58
CA ARG A 22 -4.18 -13.49 9.35
C ARG A 22 -2.96 -13.90 10.13
N ILE A 23 -3.12 -14.01 11.45
CA ILE A 23 -2.09 -14.52 12.35
C ILE A 23 -2.50 -15.94 12.71
N PHE A 24 -1.76 -16.94 12.23
CA PHE A 24 -1.97 -18.32 12.67
C PHE A 24 -1.23 -18.53 13.99
N PRO A 25 -1.93 -18.77 15.12
CA PRO A 25 -1.25 -19.16 16.34
C PRO A 25 -0.56 -20.52 16.11
N ASN A 26 0.62 -20.71 16.69
CA ASN A 26 1.29 -22.00 16.69
C ASN A 26 0.36 -23.02 17.38
N LEU A 27 -0.22 -23.95 16.62
CA LEU A 27 -0.94 -25.09 17.16
C LEU A 27 0.05 -25.88 18.04
N GLU A 28 -0.13 -25.82 19.36
CA GLU A 28 0.67 -26.58 20.29
C GLU A 28 0.52 -28.07 19.97
N ARG A 29 1.61 -28.70 19.51
CA ARG A 29 1.66 -30.15 19.37
C ARG A 29 1.51 -30.76 20.77
N SER A 30 0.39 -31.46 20.96
CA SER A 30 0.08 -32.30 22.13
C SER A 30 1.34 -33.04 22.62
N GLN A 31 1.75 -32.75 23.84
CA GLN A 31 2.88 -33.40 24.50
C GLN A 31 2.54 -34.87 24.79
N LYS A 32 2.96 -35.80 23.92
CA LYS A 32 3.11 -37.22 24.28
C LYS A 32 4.56 -37.65 24.03
N GLY A 33 5.29 -37.88 25.14
CA GLY A 33 6.60 -38.56 25.13
C GLY A 33 7.70 -37.82 25.89
N ARG A 34 7.99 -38.25 27.13
CA ARG A 34 9.19 -37.85 27.90
C ARG A 34 10.36 -38.74 27.47
N THR A 35 11.46 -38.14 27.01
CA THR A 35 12.81 -38.75 27.11
C THR A 35 13.85 -37.66 27.36
N HIS A 36 14.75 -37.95 28.29
CA HIS A 36 15.78 -37.08 28.84
C HIS A 36 16.99 -37.02 27.88
N SER A 37 17.23 -35.91 27.17
CA SER A 37 18.58 -35.48 26.71
C SER A 37 18.53 -34.18 25.90
N LEU A 38 19.56 -33.35 26.08
CA LEU A 38 19.92 -32.12 25.33
C LEU A 38 18.89 -30.96 25.34
N LYS A 39 19.13 -29.98 26.22
CA LYS A 39 18.45 -28.66 26.18
C LYS A 39 18.93 -27.85 24.97
N GLU A 40 18.45 -28.19 23.78
CA GLU A 40 18.49 -27.26 22.65
C GLU A 40 17.55 -26.08 22.96
N ARG A 41 18.09 -24.86 22.94
CA ARG A 41 17.31 -23.62 22.96
C ARG A 41 16.49 -23.53 21.66
N ARG A 42 15.30 -24.13 21.64
CA ARG A 42 14.35 -23.99 20.54
C ARG A 42 13.86 -22.53 20.50
N ARG A 43 14.48 -21.71 19.65
CA ARG A 43 13.91 -20.42 19.25
C ARG A 43 12.55 -20.70 18.65
N GLY A 44 11.47 -20.39 19.36
CA GLY A 44 10.11 -20.50 18.84
C GLY A 44 10.02 -19.72 17.53
N LYS A 45 9.54 -20.36 16.46
CA LYS A 45 9.25 -19.65 15.21
C LYS A 45 8.10 -18.70 15.49
N THR A 46 8.36 -17.39 15.42
CA THR A 46 7.30 -16.38 15.42
C THR A 46 6.40 -16.63 14.21
N PRO A 47 5.07 -16.67 14.36
CA PRO A 47 4.19 -16.84 13.23
C PRO A 47 4.35 -15.67 12.25
N VAL A 48 4.54 -15.97 10.97
CA VAL A 48 4.54 -14.95 9.91
C VAL A 48 3.08 -14.72 9.52
N PRO A 49 2.57 -13.47 9.59
CA PRO A 49 1.19 -13.19 9.20
C PRO A 49 1.01 -13.39 7.70
N GLU A 50 -0.03 -14.13 7.32
CA GLU A 50 -0.48 -14.18 5.93
C GLU A 50 -1.17 -12.84 5.60
N ARG A 51 -0.81 -12.26 4.46
CA ARG A 51 -1.34 -10.98 3.98
C ARG A 51 -2.18 -11.24 2.74
N GLY A 52 -3.39 -10.71 2.73
CA GLY A 52 -4.31 -10.79 1.60
C GLY A 52 -5.11 -9.51 1.42
N TRP A 53 -6.07 -9.55 0.51
CA TRP A 53 -6.94 -8.42 0.18
C TRP A 53 -8.38 -8.90 0.00
N THR A 54 -9.36 -8.09 0.41
CA THR A 54 -10.79 -8.41 0.21
C THR A 54 -11.15 -8.49 -1.27
N GLU A 55 -12.24 -9.20 -1.58
CA GLU A 55 -12.81 -9.32 -2.93
C GLU A 55 -14.22 -8.71 -2.97
N CYS A 56 -14.59 -8.14 -4.10
CA CYS A 56 -15.92 -7.54 -4.31
C CYS A 56 -16.87 -8.42 -5.16
N GLY A 57 -16.39 -9.55 -5.68
CA GLY A 57 -17.17 -10.49 -6.49
C GLY A 57 -17.48 -10.05 -7.93
N CYS A 58 -17.02 -8.87 -8.36
CA CYS A 58 -17.35 -8.33 -9.70
C CYS A 58 -16.57 -8.98 -10.86
N ASN A 59 -15.51 -9.72 -10.58
CA ASN A 59 -14.60 -10.33 -11.57
C ASN A 59 -14.13 -9.37 -12.70
N ALA A 60 -14.00 -8.08 -12.38
CA ALA A 60 -13.64 -7.03 -13.34
C ALA A 60 -12.19 -6.55 -13.19
N GLY A 61 -11.42 -7.18 -12.29
CA GLY A 61 -10.10 -6.71 -11.89
C GLY A 61 -10.14 -5.45 -11.03
N PHE A 62 -8.95 -4.96 -10.71
CA PHE A 62 -8.73 -3.80 -9.86
C PHE A 62 -7.72 -2.84 -10.48
N GLU A 63 -7.78 -1.58 -10.06
CA GLU A 63 -6.86 -0.52 -10.46
C GLU A 63 -6.41 0.31 -9.25
N PRO A 64 -5.30 1.06 -9.35
CA PRO A 64 -4.87 1.94 -8.27
C PRO A 64 -5.89 3.04 -7.98
N GLY A 65 -6.05 3.39 -6.70
CA GLY A 65 -6.78 4.60 -6.32
C GLY A 65 -6.16 5.88 -6.89
N ILE A 66 -6.99 6.92 -7.03
CA ILE A 66 -6.59 8.25 -7.53
C ILE A 66 -6.55 9.23 -6.36
N VAL A 67 -5.42 9.93 -6.18
CA VAL A 67 -5.27 11.04 -5.23
C VAL A 67 -5.59 12.34 -5.94
N LEU A 68 -6.49 13.16 -5.38
CA LEU A 68 -6.69 14.54 -5.82
C LEU A 68 -6.09 15.49 -4.78
N ASP A 69 -5.24 16.41 -5.23
CA ASP A 69 -4.71 17.49 -4.39
C ASP A 69 -4.81 18.83 -5.11
N PRO A 70 -5.76 19.71 -4.70
CA PRO A 70 -5.96 21.00 -5.34
C PRO A 70 -4.92 22.07 -4.94
N PHE A 71 -4.04 21.77 -3.98
CA PHE A 71 -3.01 22.70 -3.48
C PHE A 71 -1.67 21.97 -3.36
N MET A 72 -1.19 21.49 -4.50
CA MET A 72 -0.05 20.58 -4.60
C MET A 72 1.26 21.18 -4.04
N GLY A 73 1.42 22.50 -4.13
CA GLY A 73 2.58 23.23 -3.65
C GLY A 73 3.89 22.62 -4.16
N SER A 74 4.81 22.33 -3.23
CA SER A 74 6.13 21.77 -3.57
C SER A 74 6.13 20.32 -4.10
N GLY A 75 4.97 19.68 -4.20
CA GLY A 75 4.83 18.40 -4.89
C GLY A 75 4.97 17.13 -4.05
N THR A 76 5.02 17.25 -2.71
CA THR A 76 5.17 16.12 -1.79
C THR A 76 4.06 15.08 -1.99
N THR A 77 2.83 15.55 -2.23
CA THR A 77 1.68 14.67 -2.48
C THR A 77 1.93 13.75 -3.66
N ALA A 78 2.18 14.27 -4.86
CA ALA A 78 2.38 13.38 -6.01
C ALA A 78 3.59 12.46 -5.85
N VAL A 79 4.67 12.90 -5.21
CA VAL A 79 5.83 12.04 -4.95
C VAL A 79 5.44 10.84 -4.08
N VAL A 80 4.66 11.08 -3.02
CA VAL A 80 4.18 10.00 -2.14
C VAL A 80 3.16 9.11 -2.87
N ALA A 81 2.25 9.69 -3.65
CA ALA A 81 1.28 8.94 -4.45
C ALA A 81 2.00 8.01 -5.45
N PHE A 82 2.99 8.53 -6.17
CA PHE A 82 3.84 7.78 -7.08
C PHE A 82 4.56 6.63 -6.37
N LYS A 83 5.24 6.90 -5.24
CA LYS A 83 5.95 5.88 -4.45
C LYS A 83 5.03 4.78 -3.95
N LEU A 84 3.78 5.11 -3.62
CA LEU A 84 2.76 4.15 -3.20
C LEU A 84 2.05 3.47 -4.36
N ARG A 85 2.47 3.72 -5.62
CA ARG A 85 1.83 3.22 -6.84
C ARG A 85 0.34 3.59 -6.89
N ARG A 86 0.04 4.86 -6.64
CA ARG A 86 -1.28 5.47 -6.83
C ARG A 86 -1.28 6.32 -8.07
N ASN A 87 -2.43 6.43 -8.69
CA ASN A 87 -2.70 7.49 -9.65
C ASN A 87 -2.91 8.80 -8.88
N PHE A 88 -2.69 9.94 -9.52
CA PHE A 88 -2.90 11.23 -8.88
C PHE A 88 -3.20 12.33 -9.91
N VAL A 89 -3.95 13.33 -9.46
CA VAL A 89 -4.25 14.58 -10.15
C VAL A 89 -3.93 15.70 -9.16
N CYS A 90 -3.09 16.63 -9.60
CA CYS A 90 -2.58 17.68 -8.74
C CYS A 90 -2.75 19.03 -9.43
N ILE A 91 -3.16 20.05 -8.66
CA ILE A 91 -3.40 21.40 -9.18
C ILE A 91 -2.53 22.37 -8.40
N GLU A 92 -1.89 23.31 -9.10
CA GLU A 92 -1.11 24.39 -8.49
C GLU A 92 -1.12 25.64 -9.35
N LEU A 93 -1.54 26.76 -8.76
CA LEU A 93 -1.66 28.06 -9.43
C LEU A 93 -0.33 28.80 -9.51
N ASN A 94 0.57 28.60 -8.54
CA ASN A 94 1.85 29.28 -8.52
C ASN A 94 2.86 28.62 -9.48
N PRO A 95 3.30 29.30 -10.53
CA PRO A 95 4.21 28.72 -11.54
C PRO A 95 5.56 28.28 -10.95
N GLU A 96 6.06 28.93 -9.91
CA GLU A 96 7.30 28.53 -9.24
C GLU A 96 7.16 27.18 -8.54
N TYR A 97 6.00 26.93 -7.91
CA TYR A 97 5.70 25.65 -7.28
C TYR A 97 5.42 24.56 -8.31
N VAL A 98 4.76 24.90 -9.43
CA VAL A 98 4.59 23.98 -10.57
C VAL A 98 5.94 23.48 -11.06
N GLU A 99 6.89 24.38 -11.32
CA GLU A 99 8.22 24.03 -11.81
C GLU A 99 9.01 23.19 -10.79
N LEU A 100 8.98 23.58 -9.50
CA LEU A 100 9.60 22.81 -8.42
C LEU A 100 9.02 21.39 -8.33
N SER A 101 7.69 21.26 -8.45
CA SER A 101 7.00 19.97 -8.37
C SER A 101 7.36 19.05 -9.54
N LYS A 102 7.45 19.60 -10.76
CA LYS A 102 7.87 18.87 -11.98
C LYS A 102 9.26 18.27 -11.81
N ARG A 103 10.26 19.07 -11.42
CA ARG A 103 11.63 18.60 -11.20
C ARG A 103 11.71 17.47 -10.17
N ARG A 104 10.95 17.60 -9.07
CA ARG A 104 10.89 16.56 -8.03
C ARG A 104 10.28 15.28 -8.56
N LEU A 105 9.21 15.37 -9.35
CA LEU A 105 8.55 14.20 -9.95
C LEU A 105 9.43 13.50 -10.97
N GLU A 106 10.12 14.25 -11.82
CA GLU A 106 11.09 13.73 -12.79
C GLU A 106 12.23 13.00 -12.08
N THR A 107 12.79 13.59 -11.03
CA THR A 107 13.85 12.98 -10.21
C THR A 107 13.39 11.67 -9.56
N ASN A 108 12.10 11.55 -9.23
CA ASN A 108 11.52 10.33 -8.68
C ASN A 108 11.02 9.35 -9.76
N GLY A 109 11.11 9.68 -11.06
CA GLY A 109 10.74 8.81 -12.17
C GLY A 109 9.23 8.76 -12.50
N ALA A 110 8.45 9.74 -12.07
CA ALA A 110 7.03 9.82 -12.40
C ALA A 110 6.83 10.29 -13.86
N LYS A 111 6.28 9.43 -14.72
CA LYS A 111 6.09 9.69 -16.17
C LYS A 111 4.66 10.06 -16.59
N ASN A 112 3.67 9.92 -15.71
CA ASN A 112 2.27 10.24 -15.99
C ASN A 112 1.84 11.34 -15.03
N LEU A 113 1.69 12.55 -15.57
CA LEU A 113 1.41 13.73 -14.79
C LEU A 113 0.36 14.58 -15.50
N ILE A 114 -0.76 14.79 -14.84
CA ILE A 114 -1.71 15.85 -15.21
C ILE A 114 -1.61 16.89 -14.10
N LEU A 115 -0.83 17.93 -14.36
CA LEU A 115 -0.81 19.16 -13.56
C LEU A 115 -1.69 20.18 -14.26
N PHE A 116 -2.63 20.76 -13.53
CA PHE A 116 -3.37 21.96 -13.94
C PHE A 116 -2.97 23.15 -13.08
#